data_AF-A0A933VBZ1-F1
#
_entry.id   AF-A0A933VBZ1-F1
#
_cell.length_a   1.000
_cell.length_b   1.000
_cell.length_c   1.000
_cell.angle_alpha   90.00
_cell.angle_beta   90.00
_cell.angle_gamma   90.00
#
_symmetry.space_group_name_H-M   'P 1'
#
loop_
_entity.id
_entity.type
_entity.pdbx_description
1 polymer ?
#
loop_
_entity_poly.entity_id
_entity_poly.type
_entity_poly.pdbx_seq_one_letter_code
_entity_poly.pdbx_strand_id
1 'polypeptide(L)' 'MNADERRQKTKNQVACPFCDSIDVEMIALFGQQMMTSQYYCHNCHSVFEAVKWEATQEKSSGEKE' A
#
# COMPACT_ATOMS: atom_id res chain seq x y z
N MET A 1 23.61 22.33 13.78
CA MET A 1 22.27 22.14 14.38
C MET A 1 21.35 21.66 13.26
N ASN A 2 21.10 20.34 13.10
CA ASN A 2 20.02 19.51 13.71
C ASN A 2 18.62 20.05 13.37
N ALA A 3 17.58 19.26 13.13
CA ALA A 3 17.27 17.84 12.97
C ALA A 3 15.74 17.87 12.76
N ASP A 4 15.12 16.79 12.28
CA ASP A 4 13.65 16.65 12.21
C ASP A 4 13.00 17.45 11.08
N GLU A 5 12.62 16.77 9.98
CA GLU A 5 11.32 17.01 9.34
C GLU A 5 11.15 16.17 8.06
N ARG A 6 10.02 15.46 8.00
CA ARG A 6 9.45 14.76 6.83
C ARG A 6 10.03 13.39 6.50
N ARG A 7 9.88 12.48 7.46
CA ARG A 7 9.02 11.27 7.35
C ARG A 7 8.47 11.05 5.92
N GLN A 8 9.31 10.57 5.00
CA GLN A 8 8.89 10.17 3.67
C GLN A 8 8.09 8.87 3.79
N LYS A 9 6.78 9.02 4.06
CA LYS A 9 5.77 7.99 3.85
C LYS A 9 5.95 7.49 2.41
N THR A 10 6.61 6.36 2.25
CA THR A 10 6.62 5.61 1.01
C THR A 10 5.16 5.31 0.70
N LYS A 11 4.65 5.99 -0.33
CA LYS A 11 3.34 5.70 -0.90
C LYS A 11 3.42 4.25 -1.37
N ASN A 12 2.77 3.35 -0.66
CA ASN A 12 2.54 1.99 -1.11
C ASN A 12 1.65 2.10 -2.36
N GLN A 13 2.27 2.32 -3.52
CA GLN A 13 1.57 2.37 -4.79
C GLN A 13 1.15 0.93 -5.12
N VAL A 14 -0.15 0.71 -5.16
CA VAL A 14 -0.73 -0.58 -5.55
C VAL A 14 -0.54 -0.71 -7.06
N ALA A 15 0.01 -1.83 -7.52
CA ALA A 15 0.17 -2.15 -8.93
C ALA A 15 -0.76 -3.31 -9.33
N CYS A 16 -1.23 -3.30 -10.57
CA CYS A 16 -2.08 -4.36 -11.11
C CYS A 16 -1.27 -5.65 -11.30
N PRO A 17 -1.66 -6.79 -10.71
CA PRO A 17 -0.91 -8.05 -10.82
C PRO A 17 -1.00 -8.71 -12.20
N PHE A 18 -1.84 -8.19 -13.11
CA PHE A 18 -2.04 -8.76 -14.43
C PHE A 18 -1.23 -8.08 -15.53
N CYS A 19 -0.91 -6.80 -15.37
CA CYS A 19 -0.21 -6.00 -16.39
C CYS A 19 0.84 -5.05 -15.82
N ASP A 20 1.11 -5.12 -14.52
CA ASP A 20 2.06 -4.27 -13.80
C ASP A 20 1.79 -2.75 -13.88
N SER A 21 0.61 -2.35 -14.35
CA SER A 21 0.21 -0.95 -14.39
C SER A 21 -0.03 -0.38 -12.98
N ILE A 22 0.43 0.83 -12.76
CA ILE A 22 0.14 1.64 -11.56
C ILE A 22 -1.13 2.48 -11.72
N ASP A 23 -1.73 2.47 -12.92
CA ASP A 23 -2.97 3.19 -13.24
C ASP A 23 -4.19 2.41 -12.75
N VAL A 24 -4.34 2.37 -11.42
CA VAL A 24 -5.37 1.63 -10.71
C VAL A 24 -6.17 2.53 -9.80
N GLU A 25 -7.48 2.31 -9.73
CA GLU A 25 -8.42 3.06 -8.90
C GLU A 25 -9.05 2.15 -7.84
N MET A 26 -9.09 2.61 -6.59
CA MET A 26 -9.79 1.88 -5.53
C MET A 26 -11.30 2.10 -5.67
N ILE A 27 -12.03 1.01 -5.96
CA ILE A 27 -13.48 1.06 -6.15
C ILE A 27 -14.26 0.61 -4.91
N ALA A 28 -13.63 -0.14 -4.00
CA ALA A 28 -14.21 -0.49 -2.71
C ALA A 28 -13.15 -0.63 -1.60
N LEU A 29 -13.42 0.00 -0.46
CA LEU A 29 -12.56 -0.04 0.73
C LEU A 29 -12.55 -1.43 1.41
N PHE A 30 -13.62 -2.20 1.19
CA PHE A 30 -13.81 -3.55 1.70
C PHE A 30 -14.25 -4.42 0.53
N GLY A 31 -13.40 -5.39 0.16
CA GLY A 31 -13.74 -6.41 -0.82
C GLY A 31 -14.71 -7.45 -0.26
N GLN A 32 -14.77 -8.63 -0.89
CA GLN A 32 -15.63 -9.71 -0.39
C GLN A 32 -15.19 -10.22 0.98
N GLN A 33 -13.87 -10.14 1.23
CA GLN A 33 -13.26 -10.42 2.52
C GLN A 33 -13.03 -9.08 3.23
N MET A 34 -13.42 -8.94 4.50
CA MET A 34 -13.30 -7.67 5.25
C MET A 34 -11.85 -7.17 5.43
N MET A 35 -10.86 -7.92 4.95
CA MET A 35 -9.42 -7.64 5.04
C MET A 35 -8.81 -7.20 3.70
N THR A 36 -9.60 -7.12 2.63
CA THR A 36 -9.14 -6.70 1.30
C THR A 36 -9.74 -5.35 0.90
N SER A 37 -9.03 -4.63 0.04
CA SER A 37 -9.60 -3.52 -0.73
C SER A 37 -9.61 -3.88 -2.21
N GLN A 38 -10.65 -3.47 -2.92
CA GLN A 38 -10.84 -3.79 -4.33
C GLN A 38 -10.38 -2.62 -5.22
N TYR A 39 -9.66 -2.97 -6.28
CA TYR A 39 -9.08 -2.05 -7.24
C TYR A 39 -9.49 -2.41 -8.67
N TYR A 40 -9.63 -1.40 -9.52
CA TYR A 40 -9.86 -1.51 -10.94
C TYR A 40 -8.66 -0.96 -11.71
N CYS A 41 -8.12 -1.73 -12.65
CA CYS A 41 -7.05 -1.26 -13.52
C CYS A 41 -7.61 -0.62 -14.79
N HIS A 42 -7.22 0.63 -15.08
CA HIS A 42 -7.64 1.34 -16.29
C HIS A 42 -6.91 0.87 -17.56
N ASN A 43 -5.77 0.18 -17.42
CA ASN A 43 -5.00 -0.30 -18.57
C ASN A 43 -5.49 -1.66 -19.12
N CYS A 44 -5.74 -2.62 -18.24
CA CYS A 44 -6.19 -3.97 -18.62
C CYS A 44 -7.66 -4.23 -18.28
N HIS A 45 -8.37 -3.22 -17.75
CA HIS A 45 -9.79 -3.28 -17.36
C HIS A 45 -10.14 -4.45 -16.43
N SER A 46 -9.17 -4.92 -15.65
CA SER A 46 -9.32 -6.06 -14.74
C SER A 46 -9.52 -5.56 -13.30
N VAL A 47 -10.39 -6.26 -12.57
CA VAL A 47 -10.63 -6.03 -11.14
C VAL A 47 -9.75 -6.97 -10.32
N PHE A 48 -9.08 -6.46 -9.29
CA PHE A 48 -8.29 -7.25 -8.35
C PHE A 48 -8.46 -6.77 -6.92
N GLU A 49 -8.06 -7.60 -5.96
CA GLU A 49 -8.09 -7.28 -4.54
C GLU A 49 -6.67 -7.21 -3.97
N ALA A 50 -6.39 -6.20 -3.15
CA ALA A 50 -5.15 -6.11 -2.39
C ALA A 50 -5.44 -6.33 -0.90
N VAL A 51 -4.69 -7.23 -0.28
CA VAL A 51 -4.78 -7.50 1.15
C VAL A 51 -4.17 -6.32 1.93
N LYS A 52 -4.89 -5.82 2.94
CA LYS A 52 -4.33 -4.85 3.88
C LYS A 52 -3.29 -5.55 4.76
N TRP A 53 -2.02 -5.51 4.36
CA TRP A 53 -0.94 -5.91 5.24
C TRP A 53 -0.55 -4.73 6.12
N GLU A 54 -1.00 -4.73 7.38
CA GLU A 54 -0.43 -3.82 8.37
C GLU A 54 1.01 -4.26 8.61
N ALA A 55 1.97 -3.55 8.01
CA ALA A 55 3.36 -3.72 8.35
C ALA A 55 3.53 -3.32 9.82
N THR A 56 3.58 -4.31 10.72
CA THR A 56 4.04 -4.12 12.10
C THR A 56 5.39 -3.42 12.03
N GLN A 57 5.41 -2.14 12.39
CA GLN A 57 6.63 -1.35 12.54
C GLN A 57 7.25 -1.75 13.88
N GLU A 58 8.00 -2.83 13.89
CA GLU A 58 8.79 -3.26 15.04
C GLU A 58 9.92 -2.24 15.26
N LYS A 59 9.71 -1.31 16.21
CA LYS A 59 10.73 -0.33 16.60
C LYS A 59 11.81 -1.05 17.41
N SER A 60 12.88 -1.48 16.77
CA SER A 60 14.13 -1.83 17.46
C SER A 60 14.90 -0.56 17.83
N SER A 61 14.55 0.04 18.97
CA SER A 61 15.39 1.04 19.64
C SER A 61 16.64 0.34 20.18
N GLY A 62 17.70 0.30 19.37
CA GLY A 62 19.04 -0.04 19.80
C GLY A 62 19.69 1.14 20.52
N GLU A 63 19.89 0.97 21.82
CA GLU A 63 20.70 1.80 22.70
C GLU A 63 22.19 1.59 22.41
N LYS A 64 22.92 2.68 22.15
CA LYS A 64 24.39 2.85 22.18
C LYS A 64 24.64 4.36 22.34
N GLU A 65 25.56 4.87 23.14
CA GLU A 65 26.61 4.37 24.04
C GLU A 65 26.87 5.48 25.09
#